data_AF-A0A6F9JAN8-F1
#
_entry.id   AF-A0A6F9JAN8-F1
#
_cell.length_a   1.000
_cell.length_b   1.000
_cell.length_c   1.000
_cell.angle_alpha   90.00
_cell.angle_beta   90.00
_cell.angle_gamma   90.00
#
_symmetry.space_group_name_H-M   'P 1'
#
loop_
_entity.id
_entity.type
_entity.pdbx_description
1 polymer ?
#
loop_
_entity_poly.entity_id
_entity_poly.type
_entity_poly.pdbx_seq_one_letter_code
_entity_poly.pdbx_strand_id
1 'polypeptide(L)'
;MSKIFIYPSGINAKILAFHIEKLYNKQPIFIDDSDYETSLENRKKIIKKDDIILLASKTHEQNLISNLEKFAIANYCDGISLIAKKLNEIYKNKFGYSIGVILEKNINDKYLNIPYNGYELNSQIVYFTQNQTAYKEAKKRFKNVVMASSWWLSYFDFVTCYISSDYQLGYNMPDVKTFVLGNYYYVGAFHDFYHSKEDIYEKIGFMASRMDSFTLAHAKEFYETLKPAFSKFNNGGGVAEIRV
;
A
#
# COMPACT_ATOMS: atom_id res chain seq x y z
N MET A 1 -1.87 -21.29 24.83
CA MET A 1 -2.16 -20.11 24.00
C MET A 1 -2.06 -20.50 22.54
N SER A 2 -3.05 -20.10 21.73
CA SER A 2 -3.02 -20.25 20.27
C SER A 2 -1.92 -19.37 19.66
N LYS A 3 -1.08 -20.00 18.83
CA LYS A 3 0.00 -19.38 18.06
C LYS A 3 -0.52 -18.89 16.72
N ILE A 4 0.17 -17.87 16.19
CA ILE A 4 -0.09 -17.34 14.85
C ILE A 4 1.11 -17.69 13.99
N PHE A 5 0.87 -18.34 12.87
CA PHE A 5 1.87 -18.61 11.85
C PHE A 5 1.63 -17.74 10.62
N ILE A 6 2.67 -17.42 9.87
CA ILE A 6 2.58 -16.67 8.61
C ILE A 6 3.28 -17.45 7.50
N TYR A 7 2.60 -17.65 6.37
CA TYR A 7 3.06 -18.50 5.27
C TYR A 7 2.76 -17.88 3.89
N PRO A 8 3.74 -17.75 2.98
CA PRO A 8 5.17 -17.94 3.15
C PRO A 8 5.82 -16.73 3.83
N SER A 9 7.08 -16.87 4.23
CA SER A 9 7.94 -15.73 4.55
C SER A 9 8.16 -14.86 3.31
N GLY A 10 8.24 -13.54 3.49
CA GLY A 10 8.33 -12.57 2.41
C GLY A 10 8.03 -11.15 2.87
N ILE A 11 7.92 -10.20 1.93
CA ILE A 11 7.65 -8.80 2.27
C ILE A 11 6.29 -8.62 2.96
N ASN A 12 5.24 -9.25 2.42
CA ASN A 12 3.91 -9.23 3.02
C ASN A 12 3.88 -9.92 4.38
N ALA A 13 4.69 -10.97 4.57
CA ALA A 13 4.80 -11.65 5.85
C ALA A 13 5.39 -10.75 6.93
N LYS A 14 6.44 -9.99 6.59
CA LYS A 14 7.04 -8.98 7.49
C LYS A 14 6.03 -7.87 7.84
N ILE A 15 5.21 -7.45 6.87
CA ILE A 15 4.15 -6.47 7.09
C ILE A 15 3.04 -7.03 7.99
N LEU A 16 2.59 -8.27 7.75
CA LEU A 16 1.67 -8.97 8.63
C LEU A 16 2.21 -9.04 10.04
N ALA A 17 3.46 -9.49 10.20
CA ALA A 17 4.07 -9.66 11.51
C ALA A 17 4.12 -8.36 12.31
N PHE A 18 4.51 -7.26 11.67
CA PHE A 18 4.51 -5.94 12.26
C PHE A 18 3.12 -5.52 12.78
N HIS A 19 2.06 -5.73 11.98
CA HIS A 19 0.71 -5.39 12.43
C HIS A 19 0.18 -6.35 13.49
N ILE A 20 0.51 -7.64 13.42
CA ILE A 20 0.09 -8.63 14.41
C ILE A 20 0.69 -8.30 15.77
N GLU A 21 1.98 -7.97 15.81
CA GLU A 21 2.67 -7.53 17.02
C GLU A 21 1.98 -6.28 17.59
N LYS A 22 1.68 -5.29 16.74
CA LYS A 22 1.09 -4.03 17.18
C LYS A 22 -0.37 -4.13 17.62
N LEU A 23 -1.18 -4.96 16.96
CA LEU A 23 -2.63 -5.06 17.20
C LEU A 23 -2.99 -6.11 18.26
N TYR A 24 -2.21 -7.19 18.34
CA TYR A 24 -2.53 -8.34 19.19
C TYR A 24 -1.46 -8.64 20.24
N ASN A 25 -0.34 -7.88 20.26
CA ASN A 25 0.79 -8.13 21.15
C ASN A 25 1.29 -9.58 21.08
N LYS A 26 1.38 -10.12 19.86
CA LYS A 26 1.82 -11.49 19.58
C LYS A 26 2.98 -11.48 18.60
N GLN A 27 3.97 -12.35 18.86
CA GLN A 27 5.06 -12.64 17.94
C GLN A 27 4.66 -13.84 17.06
N PRO A 28 4.46 -13.64 15.75
CA PRO A 28 4.12 -14.74 14.85
C PRO A 28 5.33 -15.59 14.49
N ILE A 29 5.06 -16.83 14.06
CA ILE A 29 6.07 -17.79 13.64
C ILE A 29 6.03 -17.91 12.12
N PHE A 30 7.16 -17.70 11.46
CA PHE A 30 7.24 -17.82 10.00
C PHE A 30 7.32 -19.27 9.55
N ILE A 31 6.64 -19.53 8.44
CA ILE A 31 6.74 -20.74 7.63
C ILE A 31 7.34 -20.34 6.28
N ASP A 32 8.42 -20.98 5.88
CA ASP A 32 9.09 -20.74 4.59
C ASP A 32 9.62 -22.06 4.03
N ASP A 33 9.03 -22.53 2.94
CA ASP A 33 9.45 -23.81 2.33
C ASP A 33 10.79 -23.72 1.60
N SER A 34 11.34 -22.51 1.41
CA SER A 34 12.70 -22.35 0.88
C SER A 34 13.79 -22.67 1.91
N ASP A 35 13.44 -22.74 3.20
CA ASP A 35 14.33 -23.06 4.30
C ASP A 35 13.83 -24.32 5.01
N TYR A 36 14.68 -25.34 5.06
CA TYR A 36 14.34 -26.61 5.69
C TYR A 36 13.85 -26.44 7.13
N GLU A 37 14.52 -25.64 7.97
CA GLU A 37 14.19 -25.50 9.39
C GLU A 37 12.83 -24.82 9.60
N THR A 38 12.49 -23.88 8.73
CA THR A 38 11.26 -23.09 8.81
C THR A 38 10.16 -23.55 7.85
N SER A 39 10.41 -24.60 7.07
CA SER A 39 9.44 -25.22 6.17
C SER A 39 8.18 -25.71 6.87
N LEU A 40 7.09 -25.81 6.10
CA LEU A 40 5.82 -26.35 6.60
C LEU A 40 5.97 -27.78 7.11
N GLU A 41 6.81 -28.60 6.46
CA GLU A 41 7.07 -29.98 6.86
C GLU A 41 7.66 -30.09 8.27
N ASN A 42 8.53 -29.16 8.66
CA ASN A 42 9.08 -29.12 10.01
C ASN A 42 8.18 -28.37 10.98
N ARG A 43 7.54 -27.27 10.56
CA ARG A 43 6.65 -26.47 11.40
C ARG A 43 5.36 -27.21 11.78
N LYS A 44 4.85 -28.13 10.96
CA LYS A 44 3.65 -28.93 11.30
C LYS A 44 3.77 -29.67 12.63
N LYS A 45 4.99 -30.04 13.03
CA LYS A 45 5.28 -30.75 14.30
C LYS A 45 4.92 -29.92 15.53
N ILE A 46 4.88 -28.59 15.40
CA ILE A 46 4.60 -27.66 16.50
C ILE A 46 3.27 -26.90 16.36
N ILE A 47 2.57 -27.10 15.23
CA ILE A 47 1.25 -26.53 14.95
C ILE A 47 0.18 -27.37 15.67
N LYS A 48 -0.69 -26.70 16.42
CA LYS A 48 -1.84 -27.31 17.09
C LYS A 48 -3.14 -26.95 16.37
N LYS A 49 -4.21 -27.70 16.65
CA LYS A 49 -5.54 -27.52 16.03
C LYS A 49 -6.07 -26.08 16.14
N ASP A 50 -5.82 -25.42 17.27
CA ASP A 50 -6.33 -24.07 17.55
C ASP A 50 -5.36 -22.95 17.10
N ASP A 51 -4.20 -23.31 16.54
CA ASP A 51 -3.28 -22.34 15.96
C ASP A 51 -3.78 -21.92 14.58
N ILE A 52 -3.54 -20.65 14.19
CA ILE A 52 -3.99 -20.10 12.92
C ILE A 52 -2.81 -19.84 11.99
N ILE A 53 -2.98 -20.14 10.71
CA ILE A 53 -2.02 -19.83 9.65
C ILE A 53 -2.56 -18.69 8.80
N LEU A 54 -1.79 -17.61 8.71
CA LEU A 54 -2.11 -16.44 7.90
C LEU A 54 -1.36 -16.52 6.58
N LEU A 55 -2.11 -16.61 5.49
CA LEU A 55 -1.56 -16.61 4.14
C LEU A 55 -1.10 -15.20 3.78
N ALA A 56 0.17 -15.09 3.36
CA ALA A 56 0.84 -13.83 3.05
C ALA A 56 1.04 -13.60 1.55
N SER A 57 0.55 -14.49 0.69
CA SER A 57 0.69 -14.35 -0.76
C SER A 57 -0.59 -14.71 -1.51
N LYS A 58 -1.04 -13.80 -2.38
CA LYS A 58 -2.11 -14.03 -3.35
C LYS A 58 -1.64 -14.73 -4.62
N THR A 59 -0.48 -14.35 -5.16
CA THR A 59 0.06 -14.98 -6.38
C THR A 59 0.26 -16.49 -6.23
N HIS A 60 0.58 -16.97 -5.03
CA HIS A 60 0.82 -18.39 -4.77
C HIS A 60 -0.24 -19.02 -3.87
N GLU A 61 -1.38 -18.36 -3.62
CA GLU A 61 -2.38 -18.78 -2.62
C GLU A 61 -2.81 -20.23 -2.78
N GLN A 62 -3.16 -20.65 -3.99
CA GLN A 62 -3.60 -22.02 -4.28
C GLN A 62 -2.52 -23.07 -3.99
N ASN A 63 -1.26 -22.78 -4.30
CA ASN A 63 -0.16 -23.70 -4.01
C ASN A 63 0.08 -23.82 -2.51
N LEU A 64 -0.03 -22.71 -1.77
CA LEU A 64 0.11 -22.69 -0.32
C LEU A 64 -1.02 -23.49 0.35
N ILE A 65 -2.27 -23.31 -0.12
CA ILE A 65 -3.43 -24.05 0.37
C ILE A 65 -3.25 -25.55 0.13
N SER A 66 -2.88 -25.95 -1.07
CA SER A 66 -2.63 -27.36 -1.41
C SER A 66 -1.56 -27.98 -0.51
N ASN A 67 -0.49 -27.24 -0.20
CA ASN A 67 0.55 -27.69 0.73
C ASN A 67 0.03 -27.85 2.16
N LEU A 68 -0.82 -26.94 2.65
CA LEU A 68 -1.45 -27.03 3.97
C LEU A 68 -2.37 -28.26 4.07
N GLU A 69 -3.18 -28.49 3.05
CA GLU A 69 -4.11 -29.62 2.97
C GLU A 69 -3.37 -30.97 2.92
N LYS A 70 -2.24 -31.05 2.21
CA LYS A 70 -1.35 -32.22 2.22
C LYS A 70 -0.89 -32.63 3.62
N PHE A 71 -0.78 -31.67 4.55
CA PHE A 71 -0.42 -31.91 5.94
C PHE A 71 -1.62 -31.89 6.90
N ALA A 72 -2.85 -31.97 6.38
CA ALA A 72 -4.10 -31.94 7.14
C ALA A 72 -4.27 -30.69 8.03
N ILE A 73 -3.76 -29.54 7.58
CA ILE A 73 -3.89 -28.27 8.29
C ILE A 73 -5.04 -27.48 7.68
N ALA A 74 -6.15 -27.37 8.41
CA ALA A 74 -7.36 -26.70 7.94
C ALA A 74 -7.57 -25.27 8.48
N ASN A 75 -6.89 -24.89 9.57
CA ASN A 75 -7.09 -23.58 10.20
C ASN A 75 -6.17 -22.51 9.60
N TYR A 76 -6.53 -22.06 8.39
CA TYR A 76 -5.82 -20.99 7.69
C TYR A 76 -6.79 -19.94 7.13
N CYS A 77 -6.29 -18.72 6.90
CA CYS A 77 -7.06 -17.67 6.23
C CYS A 77 -6.16 -16.67 5.51
N ASP A 78 -6.76 -15.82 4.66
CA ASP A 78 -6.09 -14.68 4.04
C ASP A 78 -5.67 -13.67 5.13
N GLY A 79 -4.37 -13.65 5.44
CA GLY A 79 -3.81 -12.80 6.47
C GLY A 79 -3.88 -11.32 6.10
N ILE A 80 -3.67 -10.99 4.83
CA ILE A 80 -3.67 -9.61 4.33
C ILE A 80 -5.07 -9.03 4.50
N SER A 81 -6.10 -9.74 4.03
CA SER A 81 -7.49 -9.32 4.18
C SER A 81 -7.89 -9.17 5.64
N LEU A 82 -7.50 -10.14 6.50
CA LEU A 82 -7.83 -10.11 7.93
C LEU A 82 -7.30 -8.85 8.62
N ILE A 83 -6.02 -8.52 8.40
CA ILE A 83 -5.41 -7.33 9.02
C ILE A 83 -5.92 -6.06 8.36
N ALA A 84 -6.13 -6.04 7.04
CA ALA A 84 -6.67 -4.88 6.35
C ALA A 84 -8.05 -4.48 6.87
N LYS A 85 -8.94 -5.45 7.13
CA LYS A 85 -10.25 -5.20 7.76
C LYS A 85 -10.12 -4.48 9.11
N LYS A 86 -9.12 -4.86 9.93
CA LYS A 86 -8.84 -4.19 11.21
C LYS A 86 -8.29 -2.78 11.02
N LEU A 87 -7.45 -2.57 10.01
CA LEU A 87 -6.95 -1.23 9.68
C LEU A 87 -8.09 -0.34 9.17
N ASN A 88 -9.03 -0.86 8.39
CA ASN A 88 -10.23 -0.13 7.95
C ASN A 88 -11.09 0.33 9.14
N GLU A 89 -11.23 -0.49 10.17
CA GLU A 89 -11.91 -0.09 11.42
C GLU A 89 -11.17 1.04 12.15
N ILE A 90 -9.84 0.97 12.23
CA ILE A 90 -8.99 1.95 12.95
C ILE A 90 -8.92 3.29 12.23
N TYR A 91 -8.71 3.25 10.91
CA TYR A 91 -8.57 4.43 10.06
C TYR A 91 -9.88 4.87 9.44
N LYS A 92 -11.01 4.29 9.89
CA LYS A 92 -12.35 4.59 9.41
C LYS A 92 -12.53 6.09 9.28
N ASN A 93 -12.77 6.51 8.05
CA ASN A 93 -12.75 7.91 7.71
C ASN A 93 -13.86 8.65 8.49
N LYS A 94 -13.44 9.61 9.32
CA LYS A 94 -14.36 10.52 10.03
C LYS A 94 -14.69 11.75 9.21
N PHE A 95 -13.95 11.95 8.12
CA PHE A 95 -14.14 13.00 7.15
C PHE A 95 -14.81 12.41 5.91
N GLY A 96 -15.30 13.24 4.98
CA GLY A 96 -15.91 12.72 3.75
C GLY A 96 -14.92 11.91 2.90
N TYR A 97 -13.62 12.24 2.98
CA TYR A 97 -12.59 11.74 2.07
C TYR A 97 -11.23 11.51 2.74
N SER A 98 -10.38 10.75 2.05
CA SER A 98 -9.08 10.33 2.57
C SER A 98 -8.06 10.14 1.44
N ILE A 99 -6.82 10.53 1.71
CA ILE A 99 -5.73 10.55 0.75
C ILE A 99 -4.60 9.65 1.26
N GLY A 100 -4.25 8.62 0.51
CA GLY A 100 -3.15 7.71 0.78
C GLY A 100 -1.86 8.15 0.11
N VAL A 101 -0.84 8.53 0.86
CA VAL A 101 0.46 8.94 0.29
C VAL A 101 1.44 7.78 0.41
N ILE A 102 1.90 7.25 -0.73
CA ILE A 102 2.86 6.14 -0.72
C ILE A 102 4.27 6.72 -0.62
N LEU A 103 4.93 6.43 0.50
CA LEU A 103 6.32 6.82 0.76
C LEU A 103 7.25 5.73 0.22
N GLU A 104 8.01 6.08 -0.80
CA GLU A 104 9.00 5.18 -1.42
C GLU A 104 10.19 4.86 -0.51
N LYS A 105 11.05 3.93 -0.97
CA LYS A 105 12.20 3.36 -0.24
C LYS A 105 13.10 4.41 0.43
N ASN A 106 13.19 5.61 -0.13
CA ASN A 106 13.76 6.77 0.52
C ASN A 106 12.64 7.80 0.67
N ILE A 107 12.40 8.27 1.91
CA ILE A 107 11.51 9.41 2.17
C ILE A 107 12.20 10.63 1.56
N ASN A 108 12.03 10.82 0.26
CA ASN A 108 12.59 11.93 -0.49
C ASN A 108 11.76 13.16 -0.10
N ASP A 109 12.44 14.26 0.23
CA ASP A 109 11.81 15.41 0.91
C ASP A 109 10.65 16.05 0.10
N LYS A 110 10.52 15.73 -1.20
CA LYS A 110 9.44 16.22 -2.08
C LYS A 110 8.01 15.89 -1.63
N TYR A 111 7.77 14.80 -0.88
CA TYR A 111 6.43 14.46 -0.35
C TYR A 111 6.14 15.06 1.03
N LEU A 112 7.11 15.74 1.63
CA LEU A 112 6.97 16.36 2.96
C LEU A 112 6.24 17.69 2.91
N ASN A 113 6.12 18.29 1.72
CA ASN A 113 5.45 19.59 1.51
C ASN A 113 3.94 19.45 1.23
N ILE A 114 3.33 18.30 1.50
CA ILE A 114 1.87 18.20 1.53
C ILE A 114 1.40 19.01 2.75
N PRO A 115 0.78 20.20 2.58
CA PRO A 115 0.37 21.03 3.71
C PRO A 115 -0.41 20.19 4.71
N TYR A 116 0.10 20.24 5.93
CA TYR A 116 -0.17 19.34 7.04
C TYR A 116 -1.61 19.39 7.56
N ASN A 117 -2.46 20.22 6.95
CA ASN A 117 -3.80 20.49 7.41
C ASN A 117 -4.80 19.91 6.41
N GLY A 118 -5.07 18.61 6.54
CA GLY A 118 -6.27 17.98 5.98
C GLY A 118 -7.58 18.71 6.35
N TYR A 119 -7.53 19.67 7.28
CA TYR A 119 -8.57 20.65 7.56
C TYR A 119 -8.96 21.51 6.36
N GLU A 120 -8.03 21.93 5.49
CA GLU A 120 -8.39 22.71 4.27
C GLU A 120 -9.11 21.86 3.22
N LEU A 121 -8.93 20.54 3.29
CA LEU A 121 -9.49 19.58 2.32
C LEU A 121 -10.65 18.76 2.89
N ASN A 122 -11.04 19.00 4.14
CA ASN A 122 -11.95 18.14 4.91
C ASN A 122 -11.63 16.65 4.68
N SER A 123 -10.34 16.29 4.77
CA SER A 123 -9.81 14.99 4.35
C SER A 123 -8.76 14.45 5.32
N GLN A 124 -8.75 13.13 5.51
CA GLN A 124 -7.70 12.44 6.27
C GLN A 124 -6.54 12.04 5.36
N ILE A 125 -5.31 12.44 5.68
CA ILE A 125 -4.12 11.92 5.00
C ILE A 125 -3.59 10.69 5.76
N VAL A 126 -3.26 9.62 5.03
CA VAL A 126 -2.64 8.40 5.55
C VAL A 126 -1.38 8.09 4.74
N TYR A 127 -0.25 7.95 5.40
CA TYR A 127 1.03 7.67 4.76
C TYR A 127 1.32 6.16 4.77
N PHE A 128 1.74 5.59 3.65
CA PHE A 128 2.03 4.18 3.49
C PHE A 128 3.52 3.93 3.30
N THR A 129 4.09 3.02 4.08
CA THR A 129 5.52 2.63 4.00
C THR A 129 5.66 1.12 3.83
N GLN A 130 6.73 0.63 3.19
CA GLN A 130 6.88 -0.80 2.91
C GLN A 130 7.74 -1.58 3.94
N ASN A 131 8.41 -0.89 4.87
CA ASN A 131 9.26 -1.53 5.86
C ASN A 131 9.28 -0.78 7.20
N GLN A 132 9.74 -1.47 8.25
CA GLN A 132 9.67 -0.98 9.62
C GLN A 132 10.57 0.25 9.86
N THR A 133 11.71 0.34 9.19
CA THR A 133 12.61 1.49 9.30
C THR A 133 11.94 2.74 8.75
N ALA A 134 11.40 2.67 7.53
CA ALA A 134 10.65 3.77 6.92
C ALA A 134 9.40 4.14 7.76
N TYR A 135 8.68 3.14 8.28
CA TYR A 135 7.55 3.37 9.19
C TYR A 135 7.96 4.18 10.43
N LYS A 136 9.08 3.81 11.08
CA LYS A 136 9.57 4.50 12.28
C LYS A 136 9.94 5.95 11.98
N GLU A 137 10.64 6.21 10.88
CA GLU A 137 10.99 7.58 10.46
C GLU A 137 9.75 8.40 10.11
N ALA A 138 8.81 7.83 9.35
CA ALA A 138 7.55 8.48 9.01
C ALA A 138 6.72 8.79 10.26
N LYS A 139 6.69 7.90 11.26
CA LYS A 139 5.94 8.11 12.52
C LYS A 139 6.48 9.24 13.39
N LYS A 140 7.76 9.63 13.25
CA LYS A 140 8.29 10.84 13.91
C LYS A 140 7.66 12.12 13.34
N ARG A 141 7.24 12.06 12.07
CA ARG A 141 6.79 13.22 11.30
C ARG A 141 5.30 13.24 11.03
N PHE A 142 4.59 12.11 11.09
CA PHE A 142 3.20 12.00 10.67
C PHE A 142 2.33 11.22 11.66
N LYS A 143 1.10 11.69 11.83
CA LYS A 143 0.11 11.06 12.73
C LYS A 143 -0.36 9.71 12.21
N ASN A 144 -0.82 9.65 10.95
CA ASN A 144 -1.40 8.46 10.34
C ASN A 144 -0.39 7.80 9.41
N VAL A 145 0.25 6.73 9.87
CA VAL A 145 1.20 5.96 9.06
C VAL A 145 0.83 4.49 9.15
N VAL A 146 0.81 3.82 8.02
CA VAL A 146 0.47 2.39 7.87
C VAL A 146 1.60 1.71 7.12
N MET A 147 2.00 0.52 7.58
CA MET A 147 2.92 -0.31 6.81
C MET A 147 2.10 -1.16 5.82
N ALA A 148 2.37 -1.05 4.53
CA ALA A 148 1.61 -1.74 3.48
C ALA A 148 2.46 -1.87 2.21
N SER A 149 2.32 -2.99 1.52
CA SER A 149 2.79 -3.13 0.14
C SER A 149 1.65 -2.79 -0.83
N SER A 150 1.94 -2.75 -2.14
CA SER A 150 0.92 -2.53 -3.18
C SER A 150 -0.29 -3.45 -3.05
N TRP A 151 -0.09 -4.70 -2.63
CA TRP A 151 -1.15 -5.72 -2.52
C TRP A 151 -2.15 -5.45 -1.41
N TRP A 152 -1.75 -4.69 -0.39
CA TRP A 152 -2.64 -4.34 0.72
C TRP A 152 -3.61 -3.24 0.33
N LEU A 153 -3.22 -2.39 -0.62
CA LEU A 153 -3.93 -1.16 -0.93
C LEU A 153 -5.33 -1.44 -1.51
N SER A 154 -5.51 -2.56 -2.22
CA SER A 154 -6.84 -2.99 -2.69
C SER A 154 -7.81 -3.39 -1.58
N TYR A 155 -7.32 -3.65 -0.36
CA TYR A 155 -8.17 -4.01 0.77
C TYR A 155 -8.56 -2.80 1.64
N PHE A 156 -8.04 -1.61 1.35
CA PHE A 156 -8.29 -0.42 2.14
C PHE A 156 -9.46 0.39 1.58
N ASP A 157 -10.60 0.32 2.26
CA ASP A 157 -11.79 1.12 1.94
C ASP A 157 -11.73 2.54 2.53
N PHE A 158 -10.84 2.77 3.50
CA PHE A 158 -10.66 4.05 4.16
C PHE A 158 -9.76 5.02 3.39
N VAL A 159 -9.35 4.66 2.17
CA VAL A 159 -8.54 5.52 1.28
C VAL A 159 -9.34 5.81 0.01
N THR A 160 -9.51 7.08 -0.33
CA THR A 160 -10.30 7.51 -1.49
C THR A 160 -9.44 7.78 -2.73
N CYS A 161 -8.22 8.28 -2.56
CA CYS A 161 -7.19 8.33 -3.59
C CYS A 161 -5.82 7.97 -3.02
N TYR A 162 -4.92 7.52 -3.89
CA TYR A 162 -3.51 7.38 -3.59
C TYR A 162 -2.67 8.41 -4.35
N ILE A 163 -1.59 8.87 -3.76
CA ILE A 163 -0.53 9.65 -4.40
C ILE A 163 0.73 8.79 -4.34
N SER A 164 1.39 8.61 -5.48
CA SER A 164 2.60 7.77 -5.61
C SER A 164 3.57 8.39 -6.60
N SER A 165 4.86 8.05 -6.52
CA SER A 165 5.78 8.23 -7.65
C SER A 165 6.23 6.98 -8.34
N ASP A 166 5.94 5.83 -7.75
CA ASP A 166 6.34 4.55 -8.31
C ASP A 166 5.23 4.08 -9.24
N TYR A 167 5.40 4.29 -10.56
CA TYR A 167 4.40 3.96 -11.57
C TYR A 167 3.96 2.48 -11.53
N GLN A 168 4.81 1.59 -10.98
CA GLN A 168 4.51 0.17 -10.83
C GLN A 168 3.48 -0.12 -9.74
N LEU A 169 3.28 0.81 -8.78
CA LEU A 169 2.27 0.68 -7.72
C LEU A 169 0.85 0.83 -8.28
N GLY A 170 0.62 1.75 -9.22
CA GLY A 170 -0.68 1.92 -9.87
C GLY A 170 -1.08 0.73 -10.74
N TYR A 171 -0.11 0.06 -11.35
CA TYR A 171 -0.33 -1.11 -12.22
C TYR A 171 -0.88 -2.33 -11.45
N ASN A 172 -0.41 -2.52 -10.22
CA ASN A 172 -0.75 -3.69 -9.41
C ASN A 172 -2.02 -3.53 -8.56
N MET A 173 -2.70 -2.38 -8.66
CA MET A 173 -3.99 -2.19 -8.00
C MET A 173 -5.11 -2.73 -8.91
N PRO A 174 -5.82 -3.80 -8.49
CA PRO A 174 -6.90 -4.40 -9.29
C PRO A 174 -8.14 -3.49 -9.41
N ASP A 175 -8.41 -2.63 -8.43
CA ASP A 175 -9.68 -1.89 -8.33
C ASP A 175 -9.58 -0.41 -8.75
N VAL A 176 -8.41 0.06 -9.20
CA VAL A 176 -8.23 1.44 -9.68
C VAL A 176 -8.61 1.51 -11.16
N LYS A 177 -9.74 2.18 -11.44
CA LYS A 177 -10.31 2.32 -12.79
C LYS A 177 -9.80 3.53 -13.57
N THR A 178 -9.29 4.54 -12.87
CA THR A 178 -8.89 5.82 -13.46
C THR A 178 -7.68 6.41 -12.77
N PHE A 179 -6.83 7.05 -13.57
CA PHE A 179 -5.58 7.66 -13.16
C PHE A 179 -5.60 9.14 -13.49
N VAL A 180 -4.93 9.95 -12.67
CA VAL A 180 -4.59 11.32 -13.06
C VAL A 180 -3.11 11.57 -12.85
N LEU A 181 -2.44 11.98 -13.92
CA LEU A 181 -1.00 12.16 -13.93
C LEU A 181 -0.67 13.52 -13.33
N GLY A 182 0.20 13.50 -12.31
CA GLY A 182 0.81 14.72 -11.78
C GLY A 182 1.82 15.28 -12.78
N ASN A 183 2.01 16.60 -12.78
CA ASN A 183 2.81 17.33 -13.77
C ASN A 183 4.14 16.64 -14.11
N TYR A 184 4.40 16.40 -15.40
CA TYR A 184 5.75 16.20 -15.91
C TYR A 184 5.99 16.91 -17.23
N TYR A 185 7.10 17.67 -17.27
CA TYR A 185 7.50 18.60 -18.33
C TYR A 185 7.58 17.99 -19.75
N TYR A 186 7.61 16.66 -19.88
CA TYR A 186 7.83 16.00 -21.17
C TYR A 186 6.56 15.62 -21.93
N VAL A 187 5.37 15.66 -21.30
CA VAL A 187 4.15 15.20 -21.97
C VAL A 187 2.97 16.12 -21.66
N GLY A 188 3.02 17.32 -22.25
CA GLY A 188 1.97 18.34 -22.18
C GLY A 188 0.54 17.84 -22.49
N ALA A 189 0.40 16.71 -23.19
CA ALA A 189 -0.87 16.12 -23.58
C ALA A 189 -1.60 15.31 -22.47
N PHE A 190 -0.97 15.08 -21.32
CA PHE A 190 -1.49 14.18 -20.27
C PHE A 190 -1.84 14.87 -18.95
N HIS A 191 -1.65 16.18 -18.88
CA HIS A 191 -1.99 16.98 -17.71
C HIS A 191 -3.51 17.05 -17.56
N ASP A 192 -4.02 16.85 -16.35
CA ASP A 192 -5.44 17.04 -15.99
C ASP A 192 -6.46 16.15 -16.73
N PHE A 193 -6.03 15.08 -17.42
CA PHE A 193 -6.93 14.13 -18.07
C PHE A 193 -7.04 12.82 -17.29
N TYR A 194 -8.26 12.27 -17.27
CA TYR A 194 -8.51 10.92 -16.77
C TYR A 194 -8.08 9.92 -17.81
N HIS A 195 -7.22 9.00 -17.41
CA HIS A 195 -6.80 7.88 -18.24
C HIS A 195 -7.29 6.58 -17.64
N SER A 196 -7.79 5.67 -18.47
CA SER A 196 -8.00 4.28 -18.06
C SER A 196 -6.66 3.59 -17.79
N LYS A 197 -6.70 2.42 -17.15
CA LYS A 197 -5.50 1.61 -16.92
C LYS A 197 -4.85 1.20 -18.24
N GLU A 198 -5.68 0.85 -19.22
CA GLU A 198 -5.31 0.46 -20.57
C GLU A 198 -4.70 1.65 -21.34
N ASP A 199 -5.28 2.84 -21.21
CA ASP A 199 -4.74 4.07 -21.81
C ASP A 199 -3.31 4.36 -21.31
N ILE A 200 -3.07 4.21 -20.01
CA ILE A 200 -1.73 4.36 -19.44
C ILE A 200 -0.80 3.26 -19.93
N TYR A 201 -1.26 2.02 -20.00
CA TYR A 201 -0.43 0.91 -20.47
C TYR A 201 0.06 1.13 -21.91
N GLU A 202 -0.86 1.48 -22.81
CA GLU A 202 -0.55 1.70 -24.22
C GLU A 202 0.27 2.97 -24.45
N LYS A 203 0.00 4.05 -23.70
CA LYS A 203 0.59 5.38 -23.94
C LYS A 203 1.85 5.64 -23.10
N ILE A 204 1.98 5.04 -21.93
CA ILE A 204 3.03 5.30 -20.94
C ILE A 204 3.99 4.12 -20.77
N GLY A 205 3.64 2.91 -21.22
CA GLY A 205 4.50 1.71 -21.14
C GLY A 205 5.94 1.91 -21.64
N PHE A 206 6.17 2.88 -22.53
CA PHE A 206 7.50 3.26 -23.02
C PHE A 206 8.20 4.39 -22.22
N MET A 207 7.45 5.27 -21.54
CA MET A 207 7.96 6.46 -20.83
C MET A 207 7.96 6.34 -19.29
N ALA A 208 7.39 5.26 -18.75
CA ALA A 208 7.17 5.06 -17.32
C ALA A 208 8.47 5.13 -16.46
N SER A 209 9.63 4.82 -17.04
CA SER A 209 10.93 4.95 -16.40
C SER A 209 11.37 6.41 -16.13
N ARG A 210 10.62 7.40 -16.60
CA ARG A 210 10.96 8.84 -16.54
C ARG A 210 9.94 9.70 -15.80
N MET A 211 8.94 9.10 -15.14
CA MET A 211 7.88 9.85 -14.44
C MET A 211 8.22 10.05 -12.96
N ASP A 212 8.10 11.29 -12.47
CA ASP A 212 8.50 11.65 -11.08
C ASP A 212 7.38 11.57 -10.04
N SER A 213 6.10 11.60 -10.43
CA SER A 213 4.92 11.42 -9.57
C SER A 213 3.60 11.25 -10.35
N PHE A 214 2.60 10.58 -9.77
CA PHE A 214 1.22 10.47 -10.29
C PHE A 214 0.20 10.32 -9.15
N THR A 215 -1.06 10.66 -9.45
CA THR A 215 -2.20 10.54 -8.54
C THR A 215 -3.16 9.44 -9.03
N LEU A 216 -3.52 8.54 -8.15
CA LEU A 216 -4.49 7.47 -8.38
C LEU A 216 -5.81 7.84 -7.70
N ALA A 217 -6.89 8.04 -8.45
CA ALA A 217 -8.19 8.36 -7.88
C ALA A 217 -9.22 7.28 -8.22
N HIS A 218 -9.96 6.81 -7.21
CA HIS A 218 -10.96 5.75 -7.39
C HIS A 218 -12.20 6.22 -8.18
N ALA A 219 -12.46 7.52 -8.29
CA ALA A 219 -13.60 8.08 -9.02
C ALA A 219 -13.28 9.44 -9.66
N LYS A 220 -13.91 9.72 -10.82
CA LYS A 220 -13.74 10.97 -11.56
C LYS A 220 -14.11 12.19 -10.70
N GLU A 221 -15.33 12.21 -10.19
CA GLU A 221 -15.87 13.32 -9.37
C GLU A 221 -14.97 13.69 -8.19
N PHE A 222 -14.24 12.70 -7.66
CA PHE A 222 -13.33 12.89 -6.54
C PHE A 222 -12.08 13.67 -6.91
N TYR A 223 -11.44 13.36 -8.04
CA TYR A 223 -10.28 14.14 -8.48
C TYR A 223 -10.67 15.57 -8.83
N GLU A 224 -11.82 15.84 -9.47
CA GLU A 224 -12.26 17.22 -9.73
C GLU A 224 -12.42 18.02 -8.43
N THR A 225 -12.91 17.37 -7.36
CA THR A 225 -13.05 17.99 -6.02
C THR A 225 -11.69 18.32 -5.41
N LEU A 226 -10.69 17.45 -5.61
CA LEU A 226 -9.34 17.65 -5.10
C LEU A 226 -8.43 18.44 -6.04
N LYS A 227 -8.83 18.69 -7.30
CA LYS A 227 -8.02 19.36 -8.32
C LYS A 227 -7.49 20.73 -7.85
N PRO A 228 -8.28 21.60 -7.18
CA PRO A 228 -7.79 22.88 -6.65
C PRO A 228 -6.77 22.71 -5.51
N ALA A 229 -6.87 21.60 -4.77
CA ALA A 229 -5.85 21.23 -3.81
C ALA A 229 -4.59 20.84 -4.56
N PHE A 230 -4.69 19.86 -5.47
CA PHE A 230 -3.61 19.30 -6.28
C PHE A 230 -2.81 20.39 -7.03
N SER A 231 -3.49 21.41 -7.58
CA SER A 231 -2.82 22.54 -8.24
C SER A 231 -1.92 23.36 -7.30
N LYS A 232 -2.22 23.44 -6.00
CA LYS A 232 -1.35 24.12 -5.02
C LYS A 232 -0.07 23.34 -4.73
N PHE A 233 -0.08 22.01 -4.86
CA PHE A 233 1.13 21.18 -4.68
C PHE A 233 2.08 21.28 -5.90
N ASN A 234 1.52 21.47 -7.09
CA ASN A 234 2.26 21.56 -8.35
C ASN A 234 3.08 22.86 -8.51
N ASN A 235 2.85 23.89 -7.70
CA ASN A 235 3.62 25.13 -7.72
C ASN A 235 4.92 25.06 -6.89
N GLY A 236 5.21 23.94 -6.23
CA GLY A 236 6.46 23.74 -5.47
C GLY A 236 7.65 23.22 -6.29
N GLY A 237 7.44 22.92 -7.58
CA GLY A 237 8.45 22.36 -8.49
C GLY A 237 8.57 23.17 -9.76
N GLY A 238 9.02 24.42 -9.68
CA GLY A 238 9.36 25.19 -10.87
C GLY A 238 9.60 26.68 -10.66
N VAL A 239 10.89 27.03 -10.46
CA VAL A 239 11.53 28.30 -10.85
C VAL A 239 11.40 29.48 -9.86
N ALA A 240 12.43 29.59 -9.01
CA ALA A 240 13.07 30.89 -8.82
C ALA A 240 13.44 31.43 -10.20
N GLU A 241 12.97 32.64 -10.54
CA GLU A 241 13.28 33.34 -11.79
C GLU A 241 14.75 33.12 -12.21
N ILE A 242 14.98 32.31 -13.24
CA ILE A 242 16.20 32.47 -14.03
C ILE A 242 15.86 33.51 -15.09
N ARG A 243 16.23 34.75 -14.79
CA ARG A 243 16.34 35.80 -15.81
C ARG A 243 17.43 35.38 -16.79
N VAL A 244 17.09 35.34 -18.07
CA VAL A 244 18.03 35.51 -19.18
C VAL A 244 17.72 36.85 -19.82
#